data_AF-X6L5W0-F1
#
_entry.id   AF-X6L5W0-F1
#
_cell.length_a   1.000
_cell.length_b   1.000
_cell.length_c   1.000
_cell.angle_alpha   90.00
_cell.angle_beta   90.00
_cell.angle_gamma   90.00
#
_symmetry.space_group_name_H-M   'P 1'
#
loop_
_entity.id
_entity.type
_entity.pdbx_description
1 polymer ?
#
loop_
_entity_poly.entity_id
_entity_poly.type
_entity_poly.pdbx_seq_one_letter_code
_entity_poly.pdbx_strand_id
1 'polypeptide(L)'
;MIRAEAEAGNPVAQNILGASLSEQDGGKGLDYDPERALDWYEKAVAQGYDRALYNMALFWQEENPGYGPDYDKAAALAEQAV
;
A
#
# COMPACT_ATOMS: atom_id res chain seq x y z
N MET A 1 -4.91 -11.35 -13.75
CA MET A 1 -4.94 -9.89 -14.03
C MET A 1 -4.97 -9.21 -12.68
N ILE A 2 -3.88 -8.55 -12.24
CA ILE A 2 -3.76 -8.10 -10.84
C ILE A 2 -4.88 -7.14 -10.41
N ARG A 3 -5.33 -6.24 -11.31
CA ARG A 3 -6.47 -5.34 -11.07
C ARG A 3 -7.77 -6.11 -10.84
N ALA A 4 -8.10 -7.06 -11.72
CA ALA A 4 -9.30 -7.86 -11.59
C ALA A 4 -9.29 -8.72 -10.31
N GLU A 5 -8.13 -9.25 -9.90
CA GLU A 5 -7.99 -10.01 -8.66
C GLU A 5 -8.12 -9.10 -7.42
N ALA A 6 -7.56 -7.90 -7.45
CA ALA A 6 -7.70 -6.92 -6.38
C ALA A 6 -9.16 -6.44 -6.23
N GLU A 7 -9.83 -6.20 -7.35
CA GLU A 7 -11.26 -5.85 -7.43
C GLU A 7 -12.15 -7.00 -6.96
N ALA A 8 -11.75 -8.25 -7.21
CA ALA A 8 -12.43 -9.44 -6.70
C ALA A 8 -12.17 -9.70 -5.20
N GLY A 9 -11.42 -8.83 -4.53
CA GLY A 9 -11.20 -8.90 -3.09
C GLY A 9 -9.93 -9.65 -2.67
N ASN A 10 -9.11 -10.15 -3.58
CA ASN A 10 -7.92 -10.91 -3.18
C ASN A 10 -6.91 -9.99 -2.44
N PRO A 11 -6.62 -10.23 -1.15
CA PRO A 11 -5.83 -9.30 -0.35
C PRO A 11 -4.35 -9.23 -0.79
N VAL A 12 -3.82 -10.31 -1.34
CA VAL A 12 -2.48 -10.33 -1.94
C VAL A 12 -2.44 -9.41 -3.16
N ALA A 13 -3.46 -9.52 -4.03
CA ALA A 13 -3.56 -8.69 -5.23
C ALA A 13 -3.79 -7.22 -4.90
N GLN A 14 -4.62 -6.92 -3.89
CA GLN A 14 -4.81 -5.57 -3.36
C GLN A 14 -3.49 -4.98 -2.86
N ASN A 15 -2.73 -5.72 -2.05
CA ASN A 15 -1.41 -5.28 -1.62
C ASN A 15 -0.44 -5.03 -2.78
N ILE A 16 -0.41 -5.92 -3.78
CA ILE A 16 0.46 -5.74 -4.95
C ILE A 16 0.04 -4.51 -5.77
N LEU A 17 -1.27 -4.29 -5.91
CA LEU A 17 -1.80 -3.13 -6.63
C LEU A 17 -1.49 -1.84 -5.87
N GLY A 18 -1.61 -1.84 -4.55
CA GLY A 18 -1.18 -0.73 -3.68
C GLY A 18 0.29 -0.38 -3.91
N ALA A 19 1.18 -1.37 -3.84
CA ALA A 19 2.62 -1.19 -4.09
C ALA A 19 2.91 -0.62 -5.47
N SER A 20 2.22 -1.10 -6.49
CA SER A 20 2.43 -0.62 -7.86
C SER A 20 1.97 0.82 -8.06
N LEU A 21 0.98 1.29 -7.28
CA LEU A 21 0.48 2.67 -7.33
C LEU A 21 1.30 3.62 -6.44
N SER A 22 2.02 3.10 -5.44
CA SER A 22 2.96 3.90 -4.63
C SER A 22 4.35 4.07 -5.28
N GLU A 23 4.64 3.40 -6.39
CA GLU A 23 5.93 3.52 -7.09
C GLU A 23 5.93 4.74 -8.03
N GLN A 24 6.81 5.72 -7.76
CA GLN A 24 6.90 6.96 -8.56
C GLN A 24 7.49 6.76 -9.96
N ASP A 25 8.34 5.75 -10.14
CA ASP A 25 9.02 5.47 -11.42
C ASP A 25 8.11 4.77 -12.47
N GLY A 26 6.80 4.71 -12.21
CA GLY A 26 5.82 4.09 -13.11
C GLY A 26 5.75 2.56 -13.01
N GLY A 27 6.50 1.97 -12.07
CA GLY A 27 6.43 0.56 -11.65
C GLY A 27 5.99 -0.43 -12.73
N LYS A 28 4.86 -1.12 -12.48
CA LYS A 28 4.24 -2.10 -13.39
C LYS A 28 3.50 -1.49 -14.60
N GLY A 29 3.93 -0.32 -15.05
CA GLY A 29 3.22 0.49 -16.05
C GLY A 29 1.94 1.09 -15.51
N LEU A 30 1.87 1.37 -14.21
CA LEU A 30 0.75 2.07 -13.59
C LEU A 30 1.21 3.47 -13.18
N ASP A 31 0.34 4.44 -13.43
CA ASP A 31 0.57 5.80 -12.97
C ASP A 31 0.60 5.84 -11.43
N TYR A 32 1.53 6.63 -10.91
CA TYR A 32 1.65 6.90 -9.49
C TYR A 32 0.35 7.51 -8.94
N ASP A 33 -0.23 6.85 -7.94
CA ASP A 33 -1.49 7.25 -7.29
C ASP A 33 -1.43 6.83 -5.81
N PRO A 34 -0.79 7.64 -4.95
CA PRO A 34 -0.53 7.30 -3.56
C PRO A 34 -1.82 7.20 -2.72
N GLU A 35 -2.85 7.96 -3.08
CA GLU A 35 -4.15 7.90 -2.40
C GLU A 35 -4.81 6.54 -2.63
N ARG A 36 -4.88 6.08 -3.89
CA ARG A 36 -5.39 4.73 -4.18
C ARG A 36 -4.49 3.64 -3.66
N ALA A 37 -3.18 3.87 -3.56
CA ALA A 37 -2.26 2.90 -2.98
C ALA A 37 -2.66 2.58 -1.54
N LEU A 38 -2.87 3.63 -0.73
CA LEU A 38 -3.33 3.53 0.66
C LEU A 38 -4.68 2.81 0.75
N ASP A 39 -5.66 3.18 -0.08
CA ASP A 39 -6.98 2.50 -0.11
C ASP A 39 -6.85 0.98 -0.33
N TRP A 40 -5.94 0.56 -1.22
CA TRP A 40 -5.76 -0.86 -1.50
C TRP A 40 -5.06 -1.59 -0.36
N TYR A 41 -4.08 -0.95 0.26
CA TYR A 41 -3.47 -1.53 1.44
C TYR A 41 -4.47 -1.66 2.58
N GLU A 42 -5.28 -0.64 2.86
CA GLU A 42 -6.32 -0.68 3.90
C GLU A 42 -7.30 -1.84 3.68
N LYS A 43 -7.71 -2.08 2.42
CA LYS A 43 -8.57 -3.23 2.07
C LYS A 43 -7.88 -4.58 2.32
N ALA A 44 -6.58 -4.69 2.06
CA ALA A 44 -5.83 -5.90 2.35
C ALA A 44 -5.65 -6.13 3.86
N VAL A 45 -5.37 -5.06 4.62
CA VAL A 45 -5.29 -5.07 6.10
C VAL A 45 -6.63 -5.47 6.72
N ALA A 46 -7.75 -4.92 6.22
CA ALA A 46 -9.09 -5.25 6.69
C ALA A 46 -9.43 -6.75 6.53
N GLN A 47 -8.70 -7.47 5.66
CA GLN A 47 -8.83 -8.91 5.44
C GLN A 47 -7.78 -9.73 6.21
N GLY A 48 -6.99 -9.10 7.09
CA GLY A 48 -5.94 -9.76 7.89
C GLY A 48 -4.67 -10.09 7.11
N TYR A 49 -4.38 -9.35 6.03
CA TYR A 49 -3.13 -9.54 5.28
C TYR A 49 -2.04 -8.59 5.78
N ASP A 50 -1.34 -9.02 6.82
CA ASP A 50 -0.39 -8.18 7.59
C ASP A 50 0.79 -7.64 6.77
N ARG A 51 1.14 -8.28 5.64
CA ARG A 51 2.14 -7.73 4.73
C ARG A 51 1.74 -6.36 4.16
N ALA A 52 0.44 -6.06 4.09
CA ALA A 52 -0.03 -4.74 3.68
C ALA A 52 0.28 -3.66 4.74
N LEU A 53 0.31 -4.00 6.04
CA LEU A 53 0.74 -3.08 7.09
C LEU A 53 2.21 -2.68 6.90
N TYR A 54 3.07 -3.65 6.57
CA TYR A 54 4.48 -3.37 6.29
C TYR A 54 4.66 -2.41 5.10
N ASN A 55 3.93 -2.65 4.01
CA ASN A 55 4.00 -1.80 2.83
C ASN A 55 3.42 -0.39 3.08
N MET A 56 2.36 -0.27 3.89
CA MET A 56 1.88 1.04 4.34
C MET A 56 2.90 1.75 5.23
N ALA A 57 3.56 1.02 6.13
CA ALA A 57 4.59 1.61 6.99
C ALA A 57 5.75 2.17 6.14
N LEU A 58 6.21 1.42 5.14
CA LEU A 58 7.20 1.91 4.18
C LEU A 58 6.74 3.16 3.43
N PHE A 59 5.49 3.17 2.95
CA PHE A 59 4.92 4.35 2.30
C PHE A 59 5.05 5.62 3.16
N TRP A 60 4.78 5.51 4.48
CA TRP A 60 4.92 6.64 5.40
C TRP A 60 6.36 6.97 5.81
N GLN A 61 7.33 6.09 5.52
CA GLN A 61 8.75 6.40 5.72
C GLN A 61 9.38 7.11 4.52
N GLU A 62 8.80 6.96 3.35
CA GLU A 62 9.31 7.51 2.10
C GLU A 62 8.79 8.92 1.83
N GLU A 63 9.56 9.68 1.05
CA GLU A 63 9.15 11.00 0.58
C GLU A 63 8.19 10.84 -0.60
N ASN A 64 6.90 10.79 -0.29
CA ASN A 64 5.83 10.70 -1.28
C ASN A 64 5.24 12.11 -1.55
N PRO A 65 5.19 12.59 -2.81
CA PRO A 65 4.58 13.87 -3.13
C PRO A 65 3.15 13.99 -2.59
N GLY A 66 2.90 15.02 -1.76
CA GLY A 66 1.60 15.21 -1.09
C GLY A 66 1.39 14.39 0.19
N TYR A 67 2.29 13.45 0.48
CA TYR A 67 2.29 12.56 1.63
C TYR A 67 3.71 12.50 2.21
N GLY A 68 4.21 13.63 2.71
CA GLY A 68 5.53 13.68 3.34
C GLY A 68 5.68 12.63 4.44
N PRO A 69 6.91 12.26 4.82
CA PRO A 69 7.13 11.19 5.78
C PRO A 69 6.38 11.41 7.11
N ASP A 70 5.72 10.36 7.59
CA ASP A 70 5.05 10.27 8.88
C ASP A 70 5.58 9.05 9.63
N TYR A 71 6.67 9.24 10.35
CA TYR A 71 7.35 8.16 11.07
C TYR A 71 6.53 7.63 12.25
N ASP A 72 5.68 8.45 12.86
CA ASP A 72 4.80 8.02 13.96
C ASP A 72 3.76 7.04 13.43
N LYS A 73 3.15 7.36 12.27
CA LYS A 73 2.22 6.48 11.58
C LYS A 73 2.89 5.21 11.07
N ALA A 74 4.11 5.33 10.52
CA ALA A 74 4.89 4.16 10.11
C ALA A 74 5.18 3.22 11.29
N ALA A 75 5.60 3.75 12.44
CA ALA A 75 5.85 2.96 13.65
C ALA A 75 4.59 2.26 14.14
N ALA A 76 3.46 2.98 14.21
CA ALA A 76 2.18 2.42 14.63
C ALA A 76 1.68 1.28 13.71
N LEU A 77 1.95 1.36 12.40
CA LEU A 77 1.63 0.31 11.44
C LEU A 77 2.57 -0.89 11.56
N ALA A 78 3.86 -0.65 11.77
CA ALA A 78 4.85 -1.71 11.97
C ALA A 78 4.59 -2.51 13.27
N GLU A 79 4.14 -1.84 14.33
CA GLU A 79 3.73 -2.48 15.58
C GLU A 79 2.49 -3.36 15.43
N GLN A 80 1.63 -3.08 14.45
CA GLN A 80 0.45 -3.89 14.16
C GLN A 80 0.78 -5.13 13.31
N ALA A 81 1.89 -5.14 12.58
CA ALA A 81 2.33 -6.25 11.75
C ALA A 81 3.08 -7.29 12.62
N VAL A 82 2.36 -8.13 13.36
CA VAL A 82 2.92 -9.12 14.30
C VAL A 82 2.51 -10.54 13.96
#